data_AF-A0A645AFX1-F1
#
_entry.id   AF-A0A645AFX1-F1
#
_cell.length_a   1.000
_cell.length_b   1.000
_cell.length_c   1.000
_cell.angle_alpha   90.00
_cell.angle_beta   90.00
_cell.angle_gamma   90.00
#
_symmetry.space_group_name_H-M   'P 1'
#
loop_
_entity.id
_entity.type
_entity.pdbx_description
1 polymer ?
#
loop_
_entity_poly.entity_id
_entity_poly.type
_entity_poly.pdbx_seq_one_letter_code
_entity_poly.pdbx_strand_id
1 'polypeptide(L)'
;MVVFSGNAKTISIEDKLKSSSLLRLYSKGDETPVNQYLEENETYVTALADYRRNMGLALVEAFNAIKPIRETEKDYPGDNIVKYILAKRTSTYFDVQYMDQQLPPWGMYIYPPVAKSLLVCDIIRAVAPETNLDTAGDAEEYMMVLTPSCDMVASRPKVPHVLCAHCSRKKDFYCNNIRGEKGQEEQQIDKIRVALNKGYNDQWVALPYMENVIPYITVNLKKIELVALSEIALSISSHTEQPYVRVLSIDSPFREQIVWAHMQNACRPGVPDRDTENWARELKK
;
A
#
# COMPACT_ATOMS: atom_id res chain seq x y z
N MET A 1 -14.71 12.64 -17.58
CA MET A 1 -14.97 12.11 -18.95
C MET A 1 -16.42 11.67 -19.00
N VAL A 2 -17.30 12.51 -19.55
CA VAL A 2 -18.68 12.08 -19.89
C VAL A 2 -18.57 11.28 -21.17
N VAL A 3 -18.98 10.01 -21.16
CA VAL A 3 -19.05 9.21 -22.37
C VAL A 3 -20.28 9.65 -23.15
N PHE A 4 -20.12 10.64 -24.03
CA PHE A 4 -20.99 10.73 -25.21
C PHE A 4 -20.46 9.70 -26.20
N SER A 5 -21.13 8.56 -26.30
CA SER A 5 -20.88 7.59 -27.35
C SER A 5 -22.03 7.63 -28.35
N GLY A 6 -21.82 8.40 -29.43
CA GLY A 6 -22.19 7.90 -30.74
C GLY A 6 -20.97 7.22 -31.34
N ASN A 7 -20.61 5.99 -30.93
CA ASN A 7 -20.01 4.99 -31.82
C ASN A 7 -19.67 3.62 -31.18
N ALA A 8 -19.87 2.62 -32.05
CA ALA A 8 -19.27 1.29 -32.17
C ALA A 8 -19.57 0.21 -31.10
N LYS A 9 -20.11 -0.91 -31.59
CA LYS A 9 -20.49 -2.18 -30.94
C LYS A 9 -19.35 -2.93 -30.21
N THR A 10 -18.17 -2.35 -29.99
CA THR A 10 -16.97 -3.14 -29.65
C THR A 10 -16.65 -3.23 -28.16
N ILE A 11 -17.24 -2.38 -27.29
CA ILE A 11 -17.12 -2.49 -25.83
C ILE A 11 -18.47 -2.12 -25.21
N SER A 12 -19.06 -3.00 -24.40
CA SER A 12 -20.33 -2.71 -23.74
C SER A 12 -20.14 -1.59 -22.70
N ILE A 13 -21.13 -0.69 -22.58
CA ILE A 13 -21.12 0.37 -21.56
C ILE A 13 -21.14 -0.24 -20.16
N GLU A 14 -21.74 -1.42 -20.00
CA GLU A 14 -21.83 -2.16 -18.74
C GLU A 14 -20.46 -2.55 -18.19
N ASP A 15 -19.54 -3.01 -19.05
CA ASP A 15 -18.18 -3.38 -18.62
C ASP A 15 -17.41 -2.17 -18.11
N LYS A 16 -17.59 -1.01 -18.75
CA LYS A 16 -16.97 0.25 -18.30
C LYS A 16 -17.53 0.71 -16.96
N LEU A 17 -18.85 0.63 -16.76
CA LEU A 17 -19.49 0.99 -15.49
C LEU A 17 -19.02 0.10 -14.34
N LYS A 18 -18.86 -1.21 -14.57
CA LYS A 18 -18.32 -2.13 -13.55
C LYS A 18 -16.87 -1.81 -13.19
N SER A 19 -16.10 -1.25 -14.12
CA SER A 19 -14.67 -0.99 -13.94
C SER A 19 -14.33 0.37 -13.32
N SER A 20 -15.29 1.30 -13.18
CA SER A 20 -15.01 2.66 -12.72
C SER A 20 -16.05 3.17 -11.72
N SER A 21 -15.57 3.58 -10.54
CA SER A 21 -16.38 4.22 -9.51
C SER A 21 -16.83 5.65 -9.86
N LEU A 22 -16.25 6.26 -10.90
CA LEU A 22 -16.54 7.63 -11.35
C LEU A 22 -17.46 7.69 -12.57
N LEU A 23 -17.86 6.56 -13.15
CA LEU A 23 -18.81 6.52 -14.26
C LEU A 23 -20.24 6.39 -13.72
N ARG A 24 -21.10 7.34 -14.07
CA ARG A 24 -22.55 7.30 -13.77
C ARG A 24 -23.36 7.45 -15.05
N LEU A 25 -24.49 6.75 -15.10
CA LEU A 25 -25.51 6.91 -16.15
C LEU A 25 -26.63 7.79 -15.62
N TYR A 26 -26.98 8.81 -16.39
CA TYR A 26 -28.14 9.66 -16.14
C TYR A 26 -29.17 9.48 -17.26
N SER A 27 -30.44 9.36 -16.91
CA SER A 27 -31.54 9.31 -17.88
C SER A 27 -31.73 10.68 -18.53
N LYS A 28 -32.01 10.68 -19.84
CA LYS A 28 -32.26 11.90 -20.59
C LYS A 28 -33.54 12.59 -20.09
N GLY A 29 -33.46 13.89 -19.77
CA GLY A 29 -34.62 14.72 -19.44
C GLY A 29 -34.35 15.80 -18.40
N ASP A 30 -33.55 15.49 -17.37
CA ASP A 30 -33.14 16.44 -16.32
C ASP A 30 -31.61 16.56 -16.32
N GLU A 31 -31.11 17.78 -16.56
CA GLU A 31 -29.68 18.09 -16.60
C GLU A 31 -29.13 18.45 -15.21
N THR A 32 -29.99 18.75 -14.23
CA THR A 32 -29.56 19.17 -12.89
C THR A 32 -28.67 18.13 -12.20
N PRO A 33 -28.99 16.82 -12.19
CA PRO A 33 -28.12 15.81 -11.60
C PRO A 33 -26.77 15.67 -12.32
N VAL A 34 -26.73 15.94 -13.63
CA VAL A 34 -25.51 15.89 -14.43
C VAL A 34 -24.62 17.08 -14.07
N ASN A 35 -25.19 18.29 -14.04
CA ASN A 35 -24.45 19.51 -13.71
C ASN A 35 -23.89 19.46 -12.30
N GLN A 36 -24.70 19.03 -11.31
CA GLN A 36 -24.25 18.88 -9.94
C GLN A 36 -23.08 17.87 -9.83
N TYR A 37 -23.18 16.73 -10.51
CA TYR A 37 -22.10 15.75 -10.51
C TYR A 37 -20.81 16.28 -11.15
N LEU A 38 -20.93 17.09 -12.21
CA LEU A 38 -19.78 17.71 -12.86
C LEU A 38 -19.14 18.78 -11.97
N GLU A 39 -19.94 19.61 -11.29
CA GLU A 39 -19.46 20.61 -10.33
C GLU A 39 -18.74 19.94 -9.15
N GLU A 40 -19.34 18.90 -8.56
CA GLU A 40 -18.73 18.13 -7.45
C GLU A 40 -17.39 17.49 -7.84
N ASN A 41 -17.18 17.20 -9.13
CA ASN A 41 -15.99 16.50 -9.61
C ASN A 41 -15.04 17.35 -10.45
N GLU A 42 -15.30 18.65 -10.62
CA GLU A 42 -14.58 19.52 -11.56
C GLU A 42 -13.07 19.51 -11.32
N THR A 43 -12.65 19.66 -10.05
CA THR A 43 -11.22 19.68 -9.68
C THR A 43 -10.54 18.35 -10.00
N TYR A 44 -11.21 17.22 -9.72
CA TYR A 44 -10.67 15.89 -10.04
C TYR A 44 -10.59 15.67 -11.55
N VAL A 45 -11.59 16.09 -12.30
CA VAL A 45 -11.61 15.98 -13.77
C VAL A 45 -10.49 16.81 -14.39
N THR A 46 -10.25 18.02 -13.88
CA THR A 46 -9.16 18.89 -14.32
C THR A 46 -7.80 18.25 -14.03
N ALA A 47 -7.59 17.75 -12.80
CA ALA A 47 -6.38 17.02 -12.45
C ALA A 47 -6.15 15.78 -13.33
N LEU A 48 -7.21 15.04 -13.68
CA LEU A 48 -7.13 13.90 -14.58
C LEU A 48 -6.78 14.31 -16.03
N ALA A 49 -7.27 15.46 -16.48
CA ALA A 49 -6.93 15.99 -17.80
C ALA A 49 -5.44 16.36 -17.89
N ASP A 50 -4.92 17.02 -16.85
CA ASP A 50 -3.49 17.31 -16.73
C ASP A 50 -2.65 16.04 -16.61
N TYR A 51 -3.10 15.06 -15.81
CA TYR A 51 -2.45 13.76 -15.71
C TYR A 51 -2.38 13.05 -17.06
N ARG A 52 -3.45 13.12 -17.88
CA ARG A 52 -3.45 12.56 -19.25
C ARG A 52 -2.42 13.23 -20.15
N ARG A 53 -2.25 14.55 -20.02
CA ARG A 53 -1.20 15.29 -20.75
C ARG A 53 0.19 14.83 -20.29
N ASN A 54 0.41 14.70 -18.99
CA ASN A 54 1.68 14.22 -18.43
C ASN A 54 1.98 12.76 -18.84
N MET A 55 0.97 11.91 -18.97
CA MET A 55 1.13 10.56 -19.55
C MET A 55 1.69 10.61 -20.97
N GLY A 56 1.22 11.54 -21.80
CA GLY A 56 1.77 11.75 -23.14
C GLY A 56 3.26 12.12 -23.12
N LEU A 57 3.64 13.04 -22.23
CA LEU A 57 5.05 13.44 -22.04
C LEU A 57 5.91 12.29 -21.51
N ALA A 58 5.40 11.54 -20.53
CA ALA A 58 6.08 10.38 -19.96
C ALA A 58 6.35 9.28 -21.00
N LEU A 59 5.43 9.09 -21.97
CA LEU A 59 5.64 8.16 -23.09
C LEU A 59 6.74 8.64 -24.04
N VAL A 60 6.77 9.94 -24.36
CA VAL A 60 7.85 10.52 -25.18
C VAL A 60 9.21 10.31 -24.50
N GLU A 61 9.32 10.59 -23.21
CA GLU A 61 10.55 10.37 -22.44
C GLU A 61 10.93 8.89 -22.29
N ALA A 62 9.94 8.00 -22.20
CA ALA A 62 10.16 6.57 -22.21
C ALA A 62 10.74 6.11 -23.57
N PHE A 63 10.21 6.62 -24.69
CA PHE A 63 10.68 6.25 -26.03
C PHE A 63 12.13 6.64 -26.32
N ASN A 64 12.67 7.64 -25.62
CA ASN A 64 14.09 7.99 -25.71
C ASN A 64 15.03 6.80 -25.37
N ALA A 65 14.55 5.77 -24.66
CA ALA A 65 15.32 4.54 -24.42
C ALA A 65 15.39 3.56 -25.60
N ILE A 66 14.50 3.67 -26.59
CA ILE A 66 14.46 2.72 -27.71
C ILE A 66 15.74 2.77 -28.54
N LYS A 67 16.28 3.97 -28.78
CA LYS A 67 17.52 4.13 -29.56
C LYS A 67 18.71 3.42 -28.89
N PRO A 68 19.03 3.67 -27.60
CA PRO A 68 20.05 2.91 -26.88
C PRO A 68 19.84 1.39 -26.90
N ILE A 69 18.60 0.91 -26.71
CA ILE A 69 18.30 -0.54 -26.74
C ILE A 69 18.64 -1.11 -28.12
N ARG A 70 18.20 -0.47 -29.20
CA ARG A 70 18.45 -0.90 -30.58
C ARG A 70 19.93 -0.85 -30.95
N GLU A 71 20.69 0.08 -30.37
CA GLU A 71 22.13 0.22 -30.63
C GLU A 71 22.97 -0.76 -29.81
N THR A 72 22.46 -1.25 -28.67
CA THR A 72 23.18 -2.16 -27.76
C THR A 72 22.86 -3.62 -28.04
N GLU A 73 21.59 -3.94 -28.26
CA GLU A 73 21.13 -5.30 -28.52
C GLU A 73 21.37 -5.69 -29.98
N LYS A 74 22.05 -6.81 -30.20
CA LYS A 74 22.30 -7.34 -31.56
C LYS A 74 21.01 -7.78 -32.25
N ASP A 75 20.06 -8.30 -31.47
CA ASP A 75 18.75 -8.78 -31.90
C ASP A 75 17.65 -8.12 -31.06
N TYR A 76 16.41 -8.13 -31.56
CA TYR A 76 15.28 -7.58 -30.80
C TYR A 76 15.04 -8.37 -29.50
N PRO A 77 15.02 -7.74 -28.31
CA PRO A 77 14.92 -8.45 -27.03
C PRO A 77 13.52 -9.02 -26.74
N GLY A 78 12.53 -8.71 -27.58
CA GLY A 78 11.16 -9.18 -27.45
C GLY A 78 10.22 -8.17 -26.80
N ASP A 79 8.94 -8.24 -27.20
CA ASP A 79 7.89 -7.29 -26.83
C ASP A 79 7.76 -7.06 -25.33
N ASN A 80 7.81 -8.12 -24.53
CA ASN A 80 7.59 -8.05 -23.09
C ASN A 80 8.73 -7.30 -22.39
N ILE A 81 9.97 -7.46 -22.86
CA ILE A 81 11.13 -6.76 -22.31
C ILE A 81 11.05 -5.27 -22.64
N VAL A 82 10.73 -4.94 -23.90
CA VAL A 82 10.56 -3.54 -24.32
C VAL A 82 9.43 -2.86 -23.55
N LYS A 83 8.25 -3.51 -23.45
CA LYS A 83 7.11 -3.00 -22.66
C LYS A 83 7.48 -2.78 -21.20
N TYR A 84 8.24 -3.70 -20.60
CA TYR A 84 8.72 -3.57 -19.22
C TYR A 84 9.63 -2.34 -19.05
N ILE A 85 10.61 -2.16 -19.94
CA ILE A 85 11.53 -1.02 -19.87
C ILE A 85 10.78 0.31 -20.03
N LEU A 86 9.88 0.39 -21.02
CA LEU A 86 9.06 1.59 -21.23
C LEU A 86 8.20 1.89 -20.01
N ALA A 87 7.51 0.89 -19.45
CA ALA A 87 6.68 1.05 -18.27
C ALA A 87 7.49 1.53 -17.06
N LYS A 88 8.71 0.99 -16.83
CA LYS A 88 9.58 1.46 -15.73
C LYS A 88 9.99 2.91 -15.92
N ARG A 89 10.34 3.33 -17.13
CA ARG A 89 10.69 4.74 -17.42
C ARG A 89 9.50 5.68 -17.24
N THR A 90 8.31 5.27 -17.69
CA THR A 90 7.08 6.03 -17.48
C THR A 90 6.76 6.17 -15.98
N SER A 91 6.91 5.11 -15.19
CA SER A 91 6.77 5.18 -13.72
C SER A 91 7.76 6.19 -13.11
N THR A 92 9.05 6.05 -13.45
CA THR A 92 10.11 6.92 -12.92
C THR A 92 9.92 8.38 -13.31
N TYR A 93 9.37 8.67 -14.50
CA TYR A 93 9.02 10.04 -14.89
C TYR A 93 8.08 10.70 -13.87
N PHE A 94 7.04 9.98 -13.44
CA PHE A 94 6.10 10.50 -12.45
C PHE A 94 6.71 10.58 -11.05
N ASP A 95 7.54 9.60 -10.67
CA ASP A 95 8.27 9.64 -9.40
C ASP A 95 9.14 10.91 -9.29
N VAL A 96 9.80 11.29 -10.39
CA VAL A 96 10.62 12.52 -10.46
C VAL A 96 9.75 13.78 -10.50
N GLN A 97 8.68 13.78 -11.31
CA GLN A 97 7.82 14.95 -11.49
C GLN A 97 7.13 15.38 -10.20
N TYR A 98 6.81 14.44 -9.30
CA TYR A 98 6.08 14.70 -8.07
C TYR A 98 6.92 14.51 -6.79
N MET A 99 8.26 14.43 -6.92
CA MET A 99 9.17 14.17 -5.79
C MET A 99 9.05 15.21 -4.66
N ASP A 100 8.82 16.48 -5.00
CA ASP A 100 8.74 17.58 -4.01
C ASP A 100 7.34 17.78 -3.42
N GLN A 101 6.36 16.95 -3.79
CA GLN A 101 5.01 17.08 -3.26
C GLN A 101 4.93 16.47 -1.86
N GLN A 102 4.44 17.26 -0.90
CA GLN A 102 4.15 16.75 0.43
C GLN A 102 2.83 15.96 0.38
N LEU A 103 2.95 14.63 0.43
CA LEU A 103 1.79 13.76 0.48
C LEU A 103 1.08 13.90 1.85
N PRO A 104 -0.26 13.79 1.87
CA PRO A 104 -0.97 13.57 3.12
C PRO A 104 -0.51 12.24 3.75
N PRO A 105 -0.71 12.02 5.06
CA PRO A 105 -0.22 10.82 5.73
C PRO A 105 -0.61 9.50 5.03
N TRP A 106 -1.85 9.38 4.56
CA TRP A 106 -2.34 8.19 3.84
C TRP A 106 -1.72 8.00 2.44
N GLY A 107 -0.97 8.97 1.91
CA GLY A 107 -0.30 8.88 0.62
C GLY A 107 0.80 7.81 0.53
N MET A 108 1.14 7.17 1.65
CA MET A 108 2.00 5.98 1.69
C MET A 108 1.31 4.70 1.23
N TYR A 109 -0.01 4.72 1.01
CA TYR A 109 -0.79 3.56 0.61
C TYR A 109 -1.03 3.50 -0.89
N ILE A 110 -0.99 2.29 -1.43
CA ILE A 110 -1.60 1.97 -2.72
C ILE A 110 -2.98 1.37 -2.44
N TYR A 111 -4.01 2.13 -2.79
CA TYR A 111 -5.40 1.71 -2.69
C TYR A 111 -6.19 2.07 -3.96
N PRO A 112 -6.93 1.12 -4.56
CA PRO A 112 -6.91 -0.31 -4.26
C PRO A 112 -5.54 -0.95 -4.61
N PRO A 113 -5.17 -2.09 -3.99
CA PRO A 113 -3.96 -2.82 -4.36
C PRO A 113 -3.95 -3.20 -5.84
N VAL A 114 -2.84 -2.93 -6.53
CA VAL A 114 -2.71 -3.21 -7.98
C VAL A 114 -1.95 -4.50 -8.31
N ALA A 115 -1.20 -5.05 -7.34
CA ALA A 115 -0.35 -6.22 -7.56
C ALA A 115 -1.18 -7.51 -7.70
N LYS A 116 -0.80 -8.39 -8.64
CA LYS A 116 -1.46 -9.70 -8.85
C LYS A 116 -1.01 -10.79 -7.87
N SER A 117 -0.09 -10.48 -6.96
CA SER A 117 0.37 -11.35 -5.89
C SER A 117 0.40 -10.55 -4.61
N LEU A 118 0.41 -11.25 -3.48
CA LEU A 118 0.62 -10.64 -2.18
C LEU A 118 2.04 -10.05 -2.13
N LEU A 119 2.17 -8.87 -1.54
CA LEU A 119 3.45 -8.19 -1.32
C LEU A 119 3.73 -8.10 0.18
N VAL A 120 5.01 -7.99 0.52
CA VAL A 120 5.41 -7.58 1.87
C VAL A 120 4.82 -6.20 2.18
N CYS A 121 4.35 -6.02 3.42
CA CYS A 121 3.55 -4.90 3.88
C CYS A 121 2.20 -4.71 3.14
N ASP A 122 1.65 -5.75 2.53
CA ASP A 122 0.20 -5.77 2.28
C ASP A 122 -0.54 -5.80 3.62
N ILE A 123 -1.62 -5.03 3.72
CA ILE A 123 -2.54 -5.05 4.85
C ILE A 123 -3.71 -5.96 4.49
N ILE A 124 -3.90 -7.00 5.28
CA ILE A 124 -5.03 -7.92 5.20
C ILE A 124 -5.98 -7.67 6.37
N ARG A 125 -7.26 -7.93 6.15
CA ARG A 125 -8.33 -7.82 7.15
C ARG A 125 -9.02 -9.16 7.30
N ALA A 126 -9.26 -9.57 8.54
CA ALA A 126 -10.09 -10.72 8.86
C ALA A 126 -11.56 -10.45 8.45
N VAL A 127 -12.21 -11.49 7.92
CA VAL A 127 -13.61 -11.43 7.47
C VAL A 127 -14.44 -12.36 8.34
N ALA A 128 -15.39 -11.77 9.06
CA ALA A 128 -16.44 -12.43 9.80
C ALA A 128 -17.80 -12.23 9.07
N PRO A 129 -18.86 -13.01 9.39
CA PRO A 129 -20.16 -12.89 8.73
C PRO A 129 -20.76 -11.48 8.76
N GLU A 130 -20.48 -10.70 9.79
CA GLU A 130 -20.92 -9.32 9.99
C GLU A 130 -19.99 -8.25 9.41
N THR A 131 -18.85 -8.64 8.82
CA THR A 131 -17.84 -7.72 8.31
C THR A 131 -18.36 -6.95 7.10
N ASN A 132 -18.48 -5.63 7.24
CA ASN A 132 -18.69 -4.73 6.10
C ASN A 132 -17.34 -4.29 5.49
N LEU A 133 -17.06 -4.76 4.27
CA LEU A 133 -15.83 -4.45 3.53
C LEU A 133 -15.84 -3.07 2.85
N ASP A 134 -16.99 -2.38 2.79
CA ASP A 134 -17.10 -1.02 2.24
C ASP A 134 -16.73 0.07 3.27
N THR A 135 -16.48 -0.32 4.52
CA THR A 135 -16.12 0.58 5.62
C THR A 135 -14.92 0.06 6.38
N ALA A 136 -14.17 0.96 7.02
CA ALA A 136 -13.10 0.59 7.93
C ALA A 136 -13.63 -0.21 9.13
N GLY A 137 -12.91 -1.27 9.52
CA GLY A 137 -13.21 -2.09 10.70
C GLY A 137 -12.47 -1.64 11.96
N ASP A 138 -12.47 -2.49 12.98
CA ASP A 138 -11.63 -2.32 14.16
C ASP A 138 -10.16 -2.60 13.83
N ALA A 139 -9.23 -1.91 14.51
CA ALA A 139 -7.80 -2.03 14.26
C ALA A 139 -7.28 -3.47 14.46
N GLU A 140 -7.88 -4.21 15.37
CA GLU A 140 -7.54 -5.60 15.69
C GLU A 140 -7.94 -6.61 14.59
N GLU A 141 -8.81 -6.23 13.65
CA GLU A 141 -9.18 -7.06 12.49
C GLU A 141 -8.06 -7.11 11.43
N TYR A 142 -7.08 -6.21 11.52
CA TYR A 142 -6.05 -6.04 10.49
C TYR A 142 -4.75 -6.75 10.86
N MET A 143 -4.04 -7.20 9.84
CA MET A 143 -2.69 -7.71 9.94
C MET A 143 -1.83 -7.21 8.78
N MET A 144 -0.53 -7.07 9.04
CA MET A 144 0.46 -6.73 8.04
C MET A 144 1.24 -7.96 7.60
N VAL A 145 1.33 -8.19 6.30
CA VAL A 145 2.18 -9.25 5.73
C VAL A 145 3.65 -8.87 5.88
N LEU A 146 4.46 -9.78 6.42
CA LEU A 146 5.89 -9.59 6.66
C LEU A 146 6.76 -10.53 5.81
N THR A 147 6.19 -11.58 5.24
CA THR A 147 6.90 -12.46 4.30
C THR A 147 7.38 -11.67 3.07
N PRO A 148 8.62 -11.88 2.60
CA PRO A 148 9.12 -11.25 1.38
C PRO A 148 8.26 -11.56 0.14
N SER A 149 7.95 -10.55 -0.67
CA SER A 149 7.08 -10.68 -1.85
C SER A 149 7.52 -11.76 -2.84
N CYS A 150 8.83 -11.98 -2.99
CA CYS A 150 9.39 -12.96 -3.92
C CYS A 150 9.13 -14.43 -3.53
N ASP A 151 8.71 -14.67 -2.28
CA ASP A 151 8.33 -16.00 -1.79
C ASP A 151 6.82 -16.26 -1.94
N MET A 152 6.03 -15.21 -2.16
CA MET A 152 4.56 -15.25 -2.27
C MET A 152 4.03 -15.06 -3.69
N VAL A 153 4.90 -15.19 -4.70
CA VAL A 153 4.52 -15.03 -6.11
C VAL A 153 3.46 -16.06 -6.48
N ALA A 154 2.27 -15.62 -6.87
CA ALA A 154 1.09 -16.47 -7.03
C ALA A 154 1.29 -17.63 -8.02
N SER A 155 2.11 -17.45 -9.07
CA SER A 155 2.38 -18.51 -10.06
C SER A 155 3.36 -19.58 -9.58
N ARG A 156 4.09 -19.33 -8.49
CA ARG A 156 5.13 -20.22 -7.94
C ARG A 156 5.43 -19.86 -6.47
N PRO A 157 4.48 -20.04 -5.55
CA PRO A 157 4.71 -19.74 -4.15
C PRO A 157 5.80 -20.67 -3.60
N LYS A 158 6.78 -20.11 -2.89
CA LYS A 158 7.83 -20.90 -2.22
C LYS A 158 7.44 -21.31 -0.81
N VAL A 159 6.48 -20.60 -0.22
CA VAL A 159 5.97 -20.84 1.13
C VAL A 159 4.47 -21.11 1.08
N PRO A 160 3.96 -22.05 1.90
CA PRO A 160 2.51 -22.30 1.99
C PRO A 160 1.80 -21.32 2.94
N HIS A 161 2.53 -20.72 3.87
CA HIS A 161 2.02 -19.78 4.87
C HIS A 161 2.81 -18.47 4.80
N VAL A 162 2.13 -17.37 5.11
CA VAL A 162 2.70 -16.04 5.22
C VAL A 162 2.79 -15.63 6.68
N LEU A 163 3.89 -14.97 7.01
CA LEU A 163 4.09 -14.35 8.30
C LEU A 163 3.33 -13.03 8.32
N CYS A 164 2.46 -12.86 9.30
CA CYS A 164 1.64 -11.68 9.49
C CYS A 164 1.87 -11.11 10.89
N ALA A 165 1.98 -9.78 11.01
CA ALA A 165 1.98 -9.07 12.28
C ALA A 165 0.60 -8.50 12.57
N HIS A 166 0.11 -8.70 13.79
CA HIS A 166 -1.19 -8.14 14.20
C HIS A 166 -1.14 -6.62 14.33
N CYS A 167 -2.25 -6.01 13.99
CA CYS A 167 -2.51 -4.60 14.26
C CYS A 167 -3.29 -4.42 15.56
N SER A 168 -3.16 -3.23 16.13
CA SER A 168 -3.90 -2.78 17.30
C SER A 168 -4.17 -1.28 17.22
N ARG A 169 -4.94 -0.75 18.17
CA ARG A 169 -5.32 0.66 18.19
C ARG A 169 -4.11 1.58 18.38
N LYS A 170 -4.21 2.81 17.86
CA LYS A 170 -3.19 3.87 17.98
C LYS A 170 -2.60 4.07 19.39
N LYS A 171 -3.37 3.75 20.44
CA LYS A 171 -2.93 3.88 21.84
C LYS A 171 -1.64 3.12 22.14
N ASP A 172 -1.41 2.01 21.44
CA ASP A 172 -0.27 1.12 21.69
C ASP A 172 1.03 1.68 21.10
N PHE A 173 0.96 2.59 20.14
CA PHE A 173 2.15 3.29 19.67
C PHE A 173 2.78 4.17 20.76
N TYR A 174 1.97 4.66 21.71
CA TYR A 174 2.39 5.59 22.78
C TYR A 174 2.97 4.89 24.04
N CYS A 175 3.40 3.63 23.95
CA CYS A 175 4.00 2.90 25.08
C CYS A 175 5.20 3.65 25.71
N ASN A 176 5.28 3.60 27.05
CA ASN A 176 6.35 3.97 28.00
C ASN A 176 7.14 5.30 27.83
N ASN A 177 7.47 5.75 26.62
CA ASN A 177 8.38 6.87 26.35
C ASN A 177 7.68 8.09 25.68
N ILE A 178 6.44 7.92 25.19
CA ILE A 178 5.66 8.95 24.46
C ILE A 178 4.36 9.32 25.21
N ARG A 179 4.18 8.86 26.45
CA ARG A 179 3.03 9.26 27.27
C ARG A 179 3.11 10.75 27.57
N GLY A 180 2.05 11.48 27.23
CA GLY A 180 1.89 12.87 27.60
C GLY A 180 1.46 13.00 29.06
N GLU A 181 2.02 13.98 29.76
CA GLU A 181 1.46 14.48 31.01
C GLU A 181 0.37 15.52 30.69
N LYS A 182 -0.63 15.65 31.56
CA LYS A 182 -1.68 16.67 31.38
C LYS A 182 -1.03 18.06 31.29
N GLY A 183 -1.34 18.81 30.22
CA GLY A 183 -0.79 20.14 29.96
C GLY A 183 0.51 20.18 29.15
N GLN A 184 1.01 19.04 28.66
CA GLN A 184 2.23 18.95 27.81
C GLN A 184 1.92 18.44 26.39
N GLU A 185 0.82 18.89 25.79
CA GLU A 185 0.37 18.40 24.48
C GLU A 185 1.39 18.66 23.37
N GLU A 186 1.99 19.85 23.31
CA GLU A 186 3.02 20.18 22.30
C GLU A 186 4.26 19.28 22.42
N GLN A 187 4.75 19.04 23.63
CA GLN A 187 5.89 18.15 23.87
C GLN A 187 5.55 16.71 23.48
N GLN A 188 4.31 16.28 23.68
CA GLN A 188 3.86 14.97 23.25
C GLN A 188 3.82 14.87 21.72
N ILE A 189 3.32 15.90 21.03
CA ILE A 189 3.32 15.98 19.56
C ILE A 189 4.76 15.90 19.02
N ASP A 190 5.70 16.61 19.62
CA ASP A 190 7.11 16.56 19.20
C ASP A 190 7.72 15.16 19.38
N LYS A 191 7.47 14.49 20.50
CA LYS A 191 7.91 13.10 20.73
C LYS A 191 7.29 12.13 19.70
N ILE A 192 6.00 12.30 19.38
CA ILE A 192 5.33 11.51 18.34
C ILE A 192 5.99 11.76 16.98
N ARG A 193 6.22 13.03 16.61
CA ARG A 193 6.86 13.39 15.34
C ARG A 193 8.25 12.77 15.22
N VAL A 194 9.05 12.80 16.28
CA VAL A 194 10.37 12.16 16.32
C VAL A 194 10.25 10.64 16.11
N ALA A 195 9.29 9.99 16.78
CA ALA A 195 9.06 8.55 16.62
C ALA A 195 8.56 8.17 15.21
N LEU A 196 7.67 8.97 14.62
CA LEU A 196 7.20 8.79 13.25
C LEU A 196 8.34 8.96 12.23
N ASN A 197 9.21 9.96 12.41
CA ASN A 197 10.38 10.16 11.56
C ASN A 197 11.41 9.02 11.66
N LYS A 198 11.49 8.35 12.82
CA LYS A 198 12.29 7.12 12.96
C LYS A 198 11.69 5.93 12.18
N GLY A 199 10.39 5.97 11.92
CA GLY A 199 9.63 4.92 11.22
C GLY A 199 9.07 3.82 12.12
N TYR A 200 9.55 3.73 13.36
CA TYR A 200 9.08 2.76 14.35
C TYR A 200 9.44 3.21 15.78
N ASN A 201 8.67 2.73 16.76
CA ASN A 201 8.91 2.92 18.18
C ASN A 201 8.98 1.55 18.87
N ASP A 202 10.18 1.11 19.26
CA ASP A 202 10.45 -0.27 19.67
C ASP A 202 9.89 -1.28 18.66
N GLN A 203 8.88 -2.07 19.04
CA GLN A 203 8.22 -3.06 18.18
C GLN A 203 7.02 -2.52 17.38
N TRP A 204 6.71 -1.23 17.52
CA TRP A 204 5.47 -0.64 17.03
C TRP A 204 5.70 0.22 15.80
N VAL A 205 4.89 0.02 14.77
CA VAL A 205 4.84 0.89 13.59
C VAL A 205 3.45 1.51 13.52
N ALA A 206 3.37 2.84 13.55
CA ALA A 206 2.11 3.56 13.38
C ALA A 206 1.77 3.70 11.89
N LEU A 207 0.52 3.45 11.55
CA LEU A 207 -0.01 3.59 10.20
C LEU A 207 -1.19 4.57 10.19
N PRO A 208 -1.21 5.53 9.25
CA PRO A 208 -2.24 6.56 9.18
C PRO A 208 -3.64 6.02 8.85
N TYR A 209 -4.64 6.75 9.34
CA TYR A 209 -6.04 6.55 8.95
C TYR A 209 -6.27 6.87 7.47
N MET A 210 -7.11 6.07 6.81
CA MET A 210 -7.67 6.37 5.51
C MET A 210 -9.18 6.12 5.55
N GLU A 211 -9.96 7.17 5.31
CA GLU A 211 -11.41 7.14 5.43
C GLU A 211 -12.04 6.04 4.58
N ASN A 212 -12.97 5.30 5.20
CA ASN A 212 -13.64 4.12 4.65
C ASN A 212 -12.75 2.93 4.28
N VAL A 213 -11.43 2.98 4.51
CA VAL A 213 -10.50 1.90 4.14
C VAL A 213 -9.86 1.25 5.36
N ILE A 214 -9.16 2.03 6.19
CA ILE A 214 -8.54 1.54 7.43
C ILE A 214 -8.63 2.57 8.57
N PRO A 215 -8.81 2.12 9.83
CA PRO A 215 -8.68 3.00 10.99
C PRO A 215 -7.21 3.39 11.22
N TYR A 216 -6.92 4.25 12.19
CA TYR A 216 -5.56 4.36 12.71
C TYR A 216 -5.13 3.04 13.34
N ILE A 217 -4.13 2.39 12.76
CA ILE A 217 -3.61 1.11 13.25
C ILE A 217 -2.15 1.24 13.69
N THR A 218 -1.77 0.40 14.64
CA THR A 218 -0.38 0.21 15.08
C THR A 218 -0.01 -1.24 14.88
N VAL A 219 1.01 -1.51 14.08
CA VAL A 219 1.50 -2.86 13.81
C VAL A 219 2.42 -3.29 14.94
N ASN A 220 2.19 -4.47 15.50
CA ASN A 220 3.07 -5.08 16.49
C ASN A 220 4.02 -6.08 15.80
N LEU A 221 5.25 -5.67 15.55
CA LEU A 221 6.25 -6.49 14.85
C LEU A 221 6.71 -7.74 15.63
N LYS A 222 6.30 -7.90 16.89
CA LYS A 222 6.57 -9.10 17.71
C LYS A 222 5.34 -10.00 17.92
N LYS A 223 4.13 -9.50 17.68
CA LYS A 223 2.91 -10.34 17.74
C LYS A 223 2.63 -10.85 16.34
N ILE A 224 3.25 -11.99 16.02
CA ILE A 224 3.25 -12.61 14.70
C ILE A 224 2.41 -13.89 14.66
N GLU A 225 1.79 -14.14 13.52
CA GLU A 225 0.98 -15.31 13.20
C GLU A 225 1.34 -15.82 11.80
N LEU A 226 1.15 -17.12 11.55
CA LEU A 226 1.24 -17.71 10.22
C LEU A 226 -0.16 -17.91 9.65
N VAL A 227 -0.43 -17.31 8.49
CA VAL A 227 -1.72 -17.42 7.77
C VAL A 227 -1.49 -18.20 6.48
N ALA A 228 -2.38 -19.12 6.11
CA ALA A 228 -2.19 -19.86 4.85
C ALA A 228 -2.41 -18.94 3.64
N LEU A 229 -1.59 -19.08 2.59
CA LEU A 229 -1.77 -18.26 1.37
C LEU A 229 -3.15 -18.43 0.73
N SER A 230 -3.72 -19.64 0.83
CA SER A 230 -5.05 -19.97 0.30
C SER A 230 -6.19 -19.29 1.07
N GLU A 231 -5.93 -18.82 2.28
CA GLU A 231 -6.91 -18.16 3.15
C GLU A 231 -7.00 -16.65 2.91
N ILE A 232 -6.22 -16.11 1.96
CA ILE A 232 -6.15 -14.67 1.67
C ILE A 232 -6.67 -14.38 0.27
N ALA A 233 -7.80 -13.68 0.18
CA ALA A 233 -8.26 -13.09 -1.07
C ALA A 233 -7.39 -11.89 -1.46
N LEU A 234 -7.00 -11.81 -2.74
CA LEU A 234 -6.09 -10.75 -3.23
C LEU A 234 -6.77 -9.39 -3.43
N SER A 235 -8.09 -9.33 -3.46
CA SER A 235 -8.83 -8.07 -3.52
C SER A 235 -10.22 -8.26 -2.92
N ILE A 236 -10.82 -7.17 -2.46
CA ILE A 236 -12.23 -7.13 -2.02
C ILE A 236 -13.14 -7.68 -3.13
N SER A 237 -12.89 -7.33 -4.40
CA SER A 237 -13.67 -7.80 -5.54
C SER A 237 -13.52 -9.29 -5.89
N SER A 238 -12.46 -9.95 -5.42
CA SER A 238 -12.21 -11.39 -5.66
C SER A 238 -12.47 -12.26 -4.43
N HIS A 239 -12.84 -11.64 -3.31
CA HIS A 239 -13.18 -12.33 -2.09
C HIS A 239 -14.50 -13.10 -2.25
N THR A 240 -14.52 -14.32 -1.71
CA THR A 240 -15.68 -15.23 -1.74
C THR A 240 -15.93 -15.79 -0.34
N GLU A 241 -15.07 -16.70 0.11
CA GLU A 241 -15.19 -17.38 1.41
C GLU A 241 -13.87 -17.33 2.22
N GLN A 242 -12.83 -16.68 1.70
CA GLN A 242 -11.53 -16.61 2.35
C GLN A 242 -11.62 -15.82 3.67
N PRO A 243 -11.09 -16.34 4.80
CA PRO A 243 -11.18 -15.66 6.10
C PRO A 243 -10.39 -14.35 6.15
N TYR A 244 -9.50 -14.09 5.18
CA TYR A 244 -8.80 -12.83 5.06
C TYR A 244 -8.93 -12.24 3.66
N VAL A 245 -8.91 -10.91 3.59
CA VAL A 245 -8.88 -10.17 2.32
C VAL A 245 -7.83 -9.08 2.37
N ARG A 246 -7.08 -8.90 1.28
CA ARG A 246 -6.17 -7.78 1.12
C ARG A 246 -6.94 -6.49 0.90
N VAL A 247 -6.65 -5.49 1.73
CA VAL A 247 -7.31 -4.19 1.72
C VAL A 247 -6.46 -3.15 0.99
N LEU A 248 -5.17 -3.04 1.33
CA LEU A 248 -4.24 -2.06 0.74
C LEU A 248 -2.80 -2.58 0.76
N SER A 249 -1.90 -1.88 0.08
CA SER A 249 -0.46 -2.13 0.12
C SER A 249 0.29 -0.89 0.62
N ILE A 250 1.36 -1.06 1.40
CA ILE A 250 2.31 0.03 1.66
C ILE A 250 3.24 0.20 0.45
N ASP A 251 3.37 1.44 -0.04
CA ASP A 251 4.28 1.76 -1.15
C ASP A 251 5.75 1.93 -0.72
N SER A 252 6.65 1.89 -1.69
CA SER A 252 8.04 2.31 -1.50
C SER A 252 8.13 3.83 -1.38
N PRO A 253 9.01 4.40 -0.54
CA PRO A 253 10.04 3.76 0.29
C PRO A 253 9.57 3.29 1.67
N PHE A 254 8.31 3.53 2.03
CA PHE A 254 7.80 3.28 3.38
C PHE A 254 7.82 1.78 3.74
N ARG A 255 7.51 0.92 2.77
CA ARG A 255 7.58 -0.53 2.92
C ARG A 255 8.97 -1.00 3.36
N GLU A 256 10.02 -0.49 2.72
CA GLU A 256 11.40 -0.88 3.03
C GLU A 256 11.79 -0.47 4.46
N GLN A 257 11.32 0.70 4.93
CA GLN A 257 11.51 1.14 6.31
C GLN A 257 10.86 0.19 7.32
N ILE A 258 9.65 -0.29 7.03
CA ILE A 258 8.91 -1.22 7.90
C ILE A 258 9.57 -2.59 7.92
N VAL A 259 10.00 -3.10 6.77
CA VAL A 259 10.76 -4.37 6.68
C VAL A 259 12.04 -4.28 7.50
N TRP A 260 12.76 -3.16 7.42
CA TRP A 260 13.94 -2.92 8.24
C TRP A 260 13.62 -2.90 9.73
N ALA A 261 12.54 -2.24 10.14
CA ALA A 261 12.06 -2.25 11.52
C ALA A 261 11.74 -3.67 12.01
N HIS A 262 11.12 -4.50 11.18
CA HIS A 262 10.83 -5.91 11.49
C HIS A 262 12.12 -6.71 11.69
N MET A 263 13.09 -6.58 10.78
CA MET A 263 14.39 -7.24 10.90
C MET A 263 15.10 -6.89 12.21
N GLN A 264 15.08 -5.63 12.62
CA GLN A 264 15.72 -5.21 13.88
C GLN A 264 15.01 -5.73 15.14
N ASN A 265 13.69 -5.86 15.10
CA ASN A 265 12.89 -6.19 16.28
C ASN A 265 12.64 -7.68 16.49
N ALA A 266 12.46 -8.44 15.41
CA ALA A 266 12.06 -9.83 15.44
C ALA A 266 13.18 -10.80 15.00
N CYS A 267 14.09 -10.36 14.13
CA CYS A 267 15.17 -11.20 13.63
C CYS A 267 16.45 -10.97 14.46
N ARG A 268 16.52 -11.58 15.65
CA ARG A 268 17.76 -11.57 16.44
C ARG A 268 18.71 -12.66 15.93
N PRO A 269 19.98 -12.33 15.62
CA PRO A 269 21.00 -13.35 15.43
C PRO A 269 21.07 -14.22 16.69
N GLY A 270 21.09 -15.54 16.52
CA GLY A 270 21.35 -16.46 17.62
C GLY A 270 22.69 -16.11 18.25
N VAL A 271 22.70 -15.94 19.58
CA VAL A 271 23.94 -15.70 20.32
C VAL A 271 24.48 -17.07 20.74
N PRO A 272 25.75 -17.42 20.45
CA PRO A 272 26.33 -18.66 20.93
C PRO A 272 26.34 -18.69 22.46
N ASP A 273 26.39 -19.88 23.04
CA ASP A 273 26.49 -20.03 24.49
C ASP A 273 27.71 -19.26 25.02
N ARG A 274 27.47 -18.39 25.98
CA ARG A 274 28.49 -17.59 26.67
C ARG A 274 28.45 -17.96 28.14
N ASP A 275 29.60 -17.99 28.80
CA ASP A 275 29.68 -18.10 30.25
C ASP A 275 29.28 -16.77 30.92
N THR A 276 27.99 -16.44 30.82
CA THR A 276 27.44 -15.17 31.29
C THR A 276 27.52 -15.04 32.80
N GLU A 277 27.56 -16.15 33.52
CA GLU A 277 27.65 -16.18 34.98
C GLU A 277 29.03 -15.71 35.44
N ASN A 278 30.13 -16.27 34.90
CA ASN A 278 31.47 -15.80 35.24
C ASN A 278 31.72 -14.37 34.75
N TRP A 279 31.27 -14.03 33.54
CA TRP A 279 31.42 -12.67 33.02
C TRP A 279 30.66 -11.63 33.85
N ALA A 280 29.46 -11.94 34.34
CA ALA A 280 28.72 -11.06 35.24
C ALA A 280 29.42 -10.88 36.60
N ARG A 281 30.09 -11.93 37.11
CA ARG A 281 30.90 -11.86 38.33
C ARG A 281 32.13 -10.96 38.16
N GLU A 282 32.77 -11.01 36.99
CA GLU A 282 33.89 -10.12 36.65
C GLU A 282 33.47 -8.66 36.46
N LEU A 283 32.27 -8.41 35.91
CA LEU A 283 31.74 -7.06 35.68
C LEU A 283 31.21 -6.38 36.95
N LYS A 284 30.93 -7.16 38.00
CA LYS A 284 30.43 -6.64 39.26
C LYS A 284 31.53 -5.86 39.99
N LYS A 285 31.35 -4.54 40.13
CA LYS A 285 32.17 -3.68 41.00
C LYS A 285 32.10 -4.11 42.46
#